data_AF-A0A7I9ZCP9-F1
#
_entry.id   AF-A0A7I9ZCP9-F1
#
_cell.length_a   1.000
_cell.length_b   1.000
_cell.length_c   1.000
_cell.angle_alpha   90.00
_cell.angle_beta   90.00
_cell.angle_gamma   90.00
#
_symmetry.space_group_name_H-M   'P 1'
#
loop_
_entity.id
_entity.type
_entity.pdbx_description
1 polymer ?
#
loop_
_entity_poly.entity_id
_entity_poly.type
_entity_poly.pdbx_seq_one_letter_code
_entity_poly.pdbx_strand_id
1 'polypeptide(L)'
;MPSDLTEVGTPANSPRRRSEKSRTAIVTATRELLLERGFDGLTIEAVAARAGVGKQTIYRWWPTRPALVADVMLEDADKLLSSVNHSGSLAGDLVGWVGKLFTSLTTPRGSAMLRTLTVACMEHEDTAVKLRAGFSAPLHERVRARLLAGGIDAATAESAADAIVGGVVYPILSGAQPYSRRRAERTTRLIVDALTGG
;
A
#
# COMPACT_ATOMS: atom_id res chain seq x y z
N MET A 1 13.45 20.98 62.50
CA MET A 1 12.45 19.92 62.25
C MET A 1 11.11 20.60 62.00
N PRO A 2 10.32 20.19 60.98
CA PRO A 2 10.69 19.74 59.63
C PRO A 2 9.88 20.50 58.54
N SER A 3 10.41 20.65 57.32
CA SER A 3 10.01 19.95 56.08
C SER A 3 8.51 19.90 55.76
N ASP A 4 8.13 20.41 54.59
CA ASP A 4 7.36 19.56 53.69
C ASP A 4 7.72 19.83 52.21
N LEU A 5 8.33 18.80 51.62
CA LEU A 5 8.61 18.66 50.20
C LEU A 5 7.37 18.03 49.59
N THR A 6 6.51 18.78 48.93
CA THR A 6 5.55 18.17 48.01
C THR A 6 6.29 17.73 46.75
N GLU A 7 6.58 16.43 46.71
CA GLU A 7 7.06 15.68 45.55
C GLU A 7 6.29 16.05 44.29
N VAL A 8 7.01 16.53 43.28
CA VAL A 8 6.56 16.53 41.90
C VAL A 8 6.57 15.08 41.43
N GLY A 9 5.40 14.43 41.49
CA GLY A 9 5.19 13.11 40.87
C GLY A 9 5.60 13.16 39.40
N THR A 10 6.69 12.47 39.07
CA THR A 10 7.18 12.28 37.70
C THR A 10 6.05 11.76 36.81
N PRO A 11 5.90 12.20 35.54
CA PRO A 11 4.84 11.69 34.67
C PRO A 11 5.12 10.23 34.32
N ALA A 12 4.60 9.32 35.15
CA ALA A 12 4.75 7.89 35.04
C ALA A 12 3.99 7.36 33.82
N ASN A 13 4.74 7.02 32.77
CA ASN A 13 4.57 5.87 31.88
C ASN A 13 3.21 5.14 31.93
N SER A 14 2.14 5.74 31.38
CA SER A 14 0.81 5.12 31.42
C SER A 14 0.75 3.84 30.55
N PRO A 15 -0.07 2.83 30.94
CA PRO A 15 -0.20 1.56 30.22
C PRO A 15 -0.56 1.74 28.73
N ARG A 16 -1.34 2.76 28.39
CA ARG A 16 -1.71 3.09 27.00
C ARG A 16 -0.51 3.55 26.18
N ARG A 17 0.36 4.37 26.77
CA ARG A 17 1.57 4.89 26.09
C ARG A 17 2.61 3.78 25.85
N ARG A 18 2.74 2.84 26.79
CA ARG A 18 3.56 1.63 26.61
C ARG A 18 2.98 0.71 25.52
N SER A 19 1.66 0.57 25.46
CA SER A 19 0.96 -0.23 24.44
C SER A 19 1.17 0.33 23.02
N GLU A 20 1.05 1.64 22.84
CA GLU A 20 1.32 2.29 21.55
C GLU A 20 2.80 2.17 21.15
N LYS A 21 3.74 2.35 22.09
CA LYS A 21 5.18 2.16 21.80
C LYS A 21 5.48 0.74 21.29
N SER A 22 4.86 -0.27 21.90
CA SER A 22 4.99 -1.65 21.42
C SER A 22 4.38 -1.85 20.03
N ARG A 23 3.20 -1.26 19.77
CA ARG A 23 2.56 -1.32 18.44
C ARG A 23 3.47 -0.74 17.37
N THR A 24 4.01 0.47 17.59
CA THR A 24 4.94 1.11 16.66
C THR A 24 6.20 0.26 16.44
N ALA A 25 6.79 -0.29 17.51
CA ALA A 25 7.98 -1.14 17.39
C ALA A 25 7.72 -2.39 16.53
N ILE A 26 6.54 -3.02 16.68
CA ILE A 26 6.13 -4.18 15.88
C ILE A 26 5.97 -3.80 14.41
N VAL A 27 5.31 -2.67 14.12
CA VAL A 27 5.12 -2.18 12.75
C VAL A 27 6.45 -1.88 12.08
N THR A 28 7.36 -1.17 12.76
CA THR A 28 8.70 -0.85 12.24
C THR A 28 9.51 -2.12 11.98
N ALA A 29 9.55 -3.05 12.94
CA ALA A 29 10.26 -4.32 12.80
C ALA A 29 9.73 -5.14 11.61
N THR A 30 8.42 -5.19 11.45
CA THR A 30 7.77 -5.91 10.34
C THR A 30 8.15 -5.30 8.99
N ARG A 31 8.12 -3.98 8.89
CA ARG A 31 8.51 -3.23 7.69
C ARG A 31 9.95 -3.52 7.29
N GLU A 32 10.89 -3.47 8.24
CA GLU A 32 12.30 -3.78 7.98
C GLU A 32 12.48 -5.22 7.52
N LEU A 33 11.85 -6.18 8.21
CA LEU A 33 11.91 -7.60 7.84
C LEU A 33 11.33 -7.88 6.45
N LEU A 34 10.22 -7.24 6.08
CA LEU A 34 9.63 -7.36 4.75
C LEU A 34 10.57 -6.86 3.66
N LEU A 35 11.33 -5.80 3.93
CA LEU A 35 12.34 -5.26 3.00
C LEU A 35 13.57 -6.19 2.89
N GLU A 36 14.02 -6.75 4.01
CA GLU A 36 15.18 -7.63 4.07
C GLU A 36 14.92 -9.02 3.47
N ARG A 37 13.73 -9.58 3.70
CA ARG A 37 13.46 -11.02 3.51
C ARG A 37 12.21 -11.33 2.69
N GLY A 38 11.39 -10.33 2.36
CA GLY A 38 10.09 -10.54 1.70
C GLY A 38 9.06 -11.21 2.62
N PHE A 39 7.88 -11.51 2.07
CA PHE A 39 6.77 -12.13 2.83
C PHE A 39 7.09 -13.54 3.32
N ASP A 40 7.69 -14.37 2.46
CA ASP A 40 7.99 -15.77 2.78
C ASP A 40 9.02 -15.89 3.92
N GLY A 41 9.98 -14.96 3.97
CA GLY A 41 10.99 -14.89 5.01
C GLY A 41 10.55 -14.18 6.30
N LEU A 42 9.31 -13.67 6.37
CA LEU A 42 8.75 -13.01 7.55
C LEU A 42 8.12 -14.04 8.50
N THR A 43 8.61 -14.10 9.75
CA THR A 43 8.01 -14.89 10.82
C THR A 43 7.63 -14.02 12.02
N ILE A 44 6.60 -14.42 12.77
CA ILE A 44 6.18 -13.71 13.99
C ILE A 44 7.30 -13.73 15.04
N GLU A 45 8.07 -14.81 15.09
CA GLU A 45 9.27 -14.96 15.91
C GLU A 45 10.31 -13.88 15.59
N ALA A 46 10.62 -13.69 14.30
CA ALA A 46 11.60 -12.69 13.88
C ALA A 46 11.10 -11.26 14.19
N VAL A 47 9.81 -10.99 13.98
CA VAL A 47 9.20 -9.70 14.33
C VAL A 47 9.28 -9.46 15.83
N ALA A 48 8.90 -10.45 16.65
CA ALA A 48 8.95 -10.37 18.11
C ALA A 48 10.36 -10.08 18.62
N ALA A 49 11.35 -10.82 18.12
CA ALA A 49 12.75 -10.64 18.47
C ALA A 49 13.27 -9.25 18.08
N ARG A 50 12.95 -8.77 16.87
CA ARG A 50 13.34 -7.46 16.35
C ARG A 50 12.71 -6.30 17.13
N ALA A 51 11.41 -6.41 17.41
CA ALA A 51 10.66 -5.39 18.13
C ALA A 51 10.90 -5.40 19.65
N GLY A 52 11.59 -6.42 20.18
CA GLY A 52 11.82 -6.59 21.62
C GLY A 52 10.54 -6.84 22.41
N VAL A 53 9.58 -7.57 21.83
CA VAL A 53 8.28 -7.87 22.45
C VAL A 53 8.00 -9.37 22.43
N GLY A 54 7.11 -9.84 23.32
CA GLY A 54 6.60 -11.22 23.26
C GLY A 54 5.59 -11.43 22.13
N LYS A 55 5.48 -12.65 21.61
CA LYS A 55 4.53 -13.01 20.54
C LYS A 55 3.07 -12.70 20.91
N GLN A 56 2.69 -12.90 22.17
CA GLN A 56 1.35 -12.55 22.66
C GLN A 56 1.03 -11.06 22.55
N THR A 57 2.04 -10.19 22.65
CA THR A 57 1.86 -8.75 22.41
C THR A 57 1.49 -8.49 20.95
N ILE A 58 2.07 -9.23 20.00
CA ILE A 58 1.72 -9.13 18.58
C ILE A 58 0.31 -9.67 18.34
N TYR A 59 0.01 -10.89 18.82
CA TYR A 59 -1.30 -11.52 18.62
C TYR A 59 -2.47 -10.75 19.23
N ARG A 60 -2.22 -9.93 20.27
CA ARG A 60 -3.22 -9.02 20.84
C ARG A 60 -3.72 -7.98 19.83
N TRP A 61 -2.87 -7.54 18.91
CA TRP A 61 -3.20 -6.53 17.90
C TRP A 61 -3.53 -7.16 16.55
N TRP A 62 -2.77 -8.18 16.17
CA TRP A 62 -2.88 -8.84 14.87
C TRP A 62 -3.03 -10.34 15.05
N PRO A 63 -4.25 -10.89 14.87
CA PRO A 63 -4.51 -12.31 15.12
C PRO A 63 -3.73 -13.23 14.17
N THR A 64 -3.32 -12.73 13.00
CA THR A 64 -2.57 -13.49 11.99
C THR A 64 -1.39 -12.68 11.46
N ARG A 65 -0.35 -13.39 10.97
CA ARG A 65 0.77 -12.78 10.24
C ARG A 65 0.30 -11.92 9.06
N PRO A 66 -0.61 -12.39 8.18
CA PRO A 66 -1.13 -11.56 7.09
C PRO A 66 -1.88 -10.31 7.57
N ALA A 67 -2.60 -10.35 8.70
CA ALA A 67 -3.25 -9.15 9.25
C ALA A 67 -2.23 -8.10 9.68
N LEU A 68 -1.11 -8.51 10.31
CA LEU A 68 0.01 -7.63 10.64
C LEU A 68 0.63 -7.03 9.38
N VAL A 69 0.91 -7.85 8.37
CA VAL A 69 1.49 -7.40 7.12
C VAL A 69 0.57 -6.38 6.43
N ALA A 70 -0.73 -6.66 6.36
CA ALA A 70 -1.69 -5.77 5.73
C ALA A 70 -1.72 -4.39 6.40
N ASP A 71 -1.81 -4.31 7.72
CA ASP A 71 -1.78 -3.04 8.45
C ASP A 71 -0.47 -2.26 8.18
N VAL A 72 0.68 -2.94 8.21
CA VAL A 72 1.99 -2.31 7.94
C VAL A 72 2.07 -1.78 6.51
N MET A 73 1.54 -2.52 5.53
CA MET A 73 1.50 -2.06 4.14
C MET A 73 0.52 -0.89 3.99
N LEU A 74 -0.64 -0.92 4.63
CA LEU A 74 -1.64 0.14 4.55
C LEU A 74 -1.10 1.48 5.06
N GLU A 75 -0.24 1.49 6.09
CA GLU A 75 0.46 2.72 6.53
C GLU A 75 1.43 3.30 5.48
N ASP A 76 1.81 2.50 4.48
CA ASP A 76 2.64 2.93 3.35
C ASP A 76 1.84 3.19 2.07
N ALA A 77 0.54 2.91 2.05
CA ALA A 77 -0.30 3.10 0.88
C ALA A 77 -0.20 4.54 0.37
N ASP A 78 -0.30 5.53 1.26
CA ASP A 78 -0.23 6.95 0.88
C ASP A 78 1.08 7.33 0.16
N LYS A 79 2.19 6.67 0.46
CA LYS A 79 3.49 6.95 -0.19
C LYS A 79 3.58 6.35 -1.59
N LEU A 80 2.88 5.24 -1.83
CA LEU A 80 2.92 4.51 -3.10
C LEU A 80 1.84 4.96 -4.05
N LEU A 81 0.70 5.36 -3.50
CA LEU A 81 -0.41 5.89 -4.23
C LEU A 81 -0.12 7.38 -4.53
N SER A 82 0.47 7.67 -5.70
CA SER A 82 0.63 9.05 -6.19
C SER A 82 -0.69 9.63 -6.71
N SER A 83 -0.94 10.92 -6.50
CA SER A 83 -2.12 11.60 -7.08
C SER A 83 -2.01 11.74 -8.60
N VAL A 84 -3.16 11.76 -9.28
CA VAL A 84 -3.25 12.07 -10.71
C VAL A 84 -3.24 13.60 -10.85
N ASN A 85 -2.45 14.10 -11.80
CA ASN A 85 -2.39 15.54 -12.08
C ASN A 85 -3.66 15.98 -12.83
N HIS A 86 -3.94 17.29 -12.82
CA HIS A 86 -4.99 17.93 -13.59
C HIS A 86 -4.39 19.06 -14.44
N SER A 87 -3.58 18.70 -15.43
CA SER A 87 -2.82 19.66 -16.26
C SER A 87 -3.56 20.15 -17.50
N GLY A 88 -4.80 19.70 -17.73
CA GLY A 88 -5.61 20.01 -18.91
C GLY A 88 -5.50 19.00 -20.04
N SER A 89 -4.53 18.08 -20.00
CA SER A 89 -4.45 16.93 -20.92
C SER A 89 -4.82 15.63 -20.20
N LEU A 90 -5.99 15.06 -20.52
CA LEU A 90 -6.43 13.77 -19.93
C LEU A 90 -5.42 12.66 -20.17
N ALA A 91 -4.96 12.51 -21.42
CA ALA A 91 -3.95 11.52 -21.78
C ALA A 91 -2.62 11.80 -21.08
N GLY A 92 -2.16 13.05 -21.04
CA GLY A 92 -0.92 13.43 -20.36
C GLY A 92 -0.95 13.13 -18.85
N ASP A 93 -2.07 13.44 -18.19
CA ASP A 93 -2.26 13.22 -16.76
C ASP A 93 -2.23 11.73 -16.41
N LEU A 94 -2.98 10.89 -17.12
CA LEU A 94 -3.06 9.45 -16.87
C LEU A 94 -1.77 8.72 -17.27
N VAL A 95 -1.15 9.11 -18.38
CA VAL A 95 0.17 8.58 -18.78
C VAL A 95 1.23 8.91 -17.73
N GLY A 96 1.28 10.16 -17.26
CA GLY A 96 2.22 10.58 -16.23
C GLY A 96 2.00 9.83 -14.92
N TRP A 97 0.74 9.62 -14.53
CA TRP A 97 0.39 8.85 -13.35
C TRP A 97 0.80 7.37 -13.46
N VAL A 98 0.51 6.71 -14.59
CA VAL A 98 0.92 5.32 -14.83
C VAL A 98 2.44 5.17 -14.83
N GLY A 99 3.18 6.15 -15.37
CA GLY A 99 4.63 6.17 -15.30
C GLY A 99 5.16 6.17 -13.87
N LYS A 100 4.56 6.98 -12.98
CA LYS A 100 4.89 7.00 -11.54
C LYS A 100 4.54 5.67 -10.86
N LEU A 101 3.35 5.14 -11.13
CA LEU A 101 2.91 3.85 -10.58
C LEU A 101 3.87 2.71 -10.99
N PHE A 102 4.23 2.66 -12.27
CA PHE A 102 5.21 1.69 -12.78
C PHE A 102 6.54 1.80 -12.04
N THR A 103 7.09 3.00 -11.91
CA THR A 103 8.36 3.21 -11.19
C THR A 103 8.27 2.75 -9.75
N SER A 104 7.18 3.05 -9.05
CA SER A 104 6.97 2.59 -7.67
C SER A 104 6.92 1.07 -7.56
N LEU A 105 6.16 0.39 -8.43
CA LEU A 105 5.92 -1.06 -8.38
C LEU A 105 7.09 -1.90 -8.92
N THR A 106 8.00 -1.31 -9.70
CA THR A 106 9.17 -2.02 -10.24
C THR A 106 10.43 -1.92 -9.38
N THR A 107 10.39 -1.14 -8.29
CA THR A 107 11.46 -1.20 -7.28
C THR A 107 11.48 -2.58 -6.60
N PRO A 108 12.63 -3.03 -6.04
CA PRO A 108 12.68 -4.27 -5.27
C PRO A 108 11.61 -4.32 -4.17
N ARG A 109 11.47 -3.20 -3.44
CA ARG A 109 10.43 -2.99 -2.41
C ARG A 109 9.02 -3.05 -2.98
N GLY A 110 8.72 -2.31 -4.05
CA GLY A 110 7.39 -2.23 -4.64
C GLY A 110 6.93 -3.58 -5.20
N SER A 111 7.81 -4.32 -5.87
CA SER A 111 7.47 -5.63 -6.42
C SER A 111 7.25 -6.67 -5.32
N ALA A 112 8.10 -6.65 -4.27
CA ALA A 112 7.95 -7.53 -3.12
C ALA A 112 6.63 -7.24 -2.40
N MET A 113 6.29 -5.96 -2.22
CA MET A 113 5.00 -5.56 -1.65
C MET A 113 3.83 -6.03 -2.51
N LEU A 114 3.86 -5.81 -3.84
CA LEU A 114 2.77 -6.23 -4.72
C LEU A 114 2.51 -7.74 -4.66
N ARG A 115 3.57 -8.55 -4.66
CA ARG A 115 3.46 -10.01 -4.48
C ARG A 115 2.86 -10.36 -3.12
N THR A 116 3.36 -9.72 -2.07
CA THR A 116 2.88 -9.89 -0.69
C THR A 116 1.37 -9.61 -0.56
N LEU A 117 0.91 -8.49 -1.14
CA LEU A 117 -0.50 -8.13 -1.16
C LEU A 117 -1.35 -9.15 -1.90
N THR A 118 -0.85 -9.63 -3.05
CA THR A 118 -1.55 -10.63 -3.86
C THR A 118 -1.74 -11.93 -3.09
N VAL A 119 -0.69 -12.44 -2.45
CA VAL A 119 -0.75 -13.67 -1.63
C VAL A 119 -1.71 -13.48 -0.45
N ALA A 120 -1.58 -12.38 0.29
CA ALA A 120 -2.46 -12.09 1.44
C ALA A 120 -3.95 -12.00 1.04
N CYS A 121 -4.26 -11.47 -0.14
CA CYS A 121 -5.61 -11.42 -0.68
C CYS A 121 -6.17 -12.80 -1.07
N MET A 122 -5.32 -13.75 -1.46
CA MET A 122 -5.74 -15.10 -1.86
C MET A 122 -5.98 -16.02 -0.67
N GLU A 123 -5.28 -15.80 0.45
CA GLU A 123 -5.29 -16.70 1.61
C GLU A 123 -6.30 -16.30 2.70
N HIS A 124 -6.69 -15.02 2.79
CA HIS A 124 -7.48 -14.51 3.91
C HIS A 124 -8.50 -13.45 3.48
N GLU A 125 -9.79 -13.80 3.49
CA GLU A 125 -10.88 -12.94 3.01
C GLU A 125 -10.96 -11.58 3.74
N ASP A 126 -10.89 -11.57 5.08
CA ASP A 126 -10.89 -10.32 5.86
C ASP A 126 -9.69 -9.41 5.53
N THR A 127 -8.55 -10.03 5.26
CA THR A 127 -7.33 -9.30 4.87
C THR A 127 -7.49 -8.77 3.45
N ALA A 128 -8.08 -9.56 2.55
CA ALA A 128 -8.37 -9.15 1.17
C ALA A 128 -9.31 -7.94 1.13
N VAL A 129 -10.33 -7.89 1.98
CA VAL A 129 -11.25 -6.73 2.09
C VAL A 129 -10.49 -5.47 2.48
N LYS A 130 -9.66 -5.54 3.53
CA LYS A 130 -8.84 -4.40 3.99
C LYS A 130 -7.86 -3.92 2.94
N LEU A 131 -7.15 -4.85 2.30
CA LEU A 131 -6.17 -4.53 1.26
C LEU A 131 -6.83 -3.97 0.00
N ARG A 132 -8.00 -4.48 -0.38
CA ARG A 132 -8.78 -3.92 -1.48
C ARG A 132 -9.18 -2.49 -1.18
N ALA A 133 -9.71 -2.22 0.01
CA ALA A 133 -10.14 -0.88 0.43
C ALA A 133 -8.99 0.13 0.50
N GLY A 134 -7.79 -0.29 0.92
CA GLY A 134 -6.66 0.63 1.09
C GLY A 134 -5.66 0.71 -0.06
N PHE A 135 -5.66 -0.24 -1.00
CA PHE A 135 -4.75 -0.23 -2.16
C PHE A 135 -5.47 -0.25 -3.50
N SER A 136 -6.27 -1.29 -3.76
CA SER A 136 -6.88 -1.49 -5.08
C SER A 136 -7.93 -0.41 -5.36
N ALA A 137 -8.91 -0.22 -4.48
CA ALA A 137 -9.97 0.76 -4.69
C ALA A 137 -9.43 2.20 -4.88
N PRO A 138 -8.47 2.70 -4.06
CA PRO A 138 -7.89 4.02 -4.28
C PRO A 138 -7.14 4.18 -5.62
N LEU A 139 -6.47 3.13 -6.12
CA LEU A 139 -5.81 3.18 -7.44
C LEU A 139 -6.84 3.35 -8.56
N HIS A 140 -7.89 2.53 -8.54
CA HIS A 140 -8.94 2.55 -9.56
C HIS A 140 -9.72 3.87 -9.48
N GLU A 141 -10.05 4.32 -8.26
CA GLU A 141 -10.81 5.55 -8.04
C GLU A 141 -10.06 6.78 -8.57
N ARG A 142 -8.74 6.85 -8.45
CA ARG A 142 -7.95 7.98 -8.99
C ARG A 142 -8.05 8.07 -10.51
N VAL A 143 -7.99 6.94 -11.20
CA VAL A 143 -8.14 6.89 -12.67
C VAL A 143 -9.57 7.22 -13.06
N ARG A 144 -10.55 6.60 -12.39
CA ARG A 144 -11.99 6.83 -12.60
C ARG A 144 -12.35 8.31 -12.40
N ALA A 145 -11.96 8.91 -11.28
CA ALA A 145 -12.21 10.32 -10.99
C ALA A 145 -11.60 11.25 -12.05
N ARG A 146 -10.39 10.94 -12.53
CA ARG A 146 -9.77 11.73 -13.60
C ARG A 146 -10.51 11.59 -14.93
N LEU A 147 -10.99 10.40 -15.28
CA LEU A 147 -11.78 10.14 -16.50
C LEU A 147 -13.14 10.86 -16.44
N LEU A 148 -13.83 10.77 -15.31
CA LEU A 148 -15.09 11.50 -15.05
C LEU A 148 -14.90 13.02 -15.20
N ALA A 149 -13.82 13.56 -14.62
CA ALA A 149 -13.47 14.97 -14.78
C ALA A 149 -13.10 15.34 -16.24
N GLY A 150 -12.77 14.36 -17.08
CA GLY A 150 -12.55 14.52 -18.51
C GLY A 150 -13.81 14.38 -19.37
N GLY A 151 -14.98 14.18 -18.77
CA GLY A 151 -16.26 14.05 -19.48
C GLY A 151 -16.61 12.62 -19.92
N ILE A 152 -15.84 11.61 -19.48
CA ILE A 152 -16.16 10.20 -19.75
C ILE A 152 -17.29 9.76 -18.81
N ASP A 153 -18.27 9.00 -19.32
CA ASP A 153 -19.37 8.49 -18.51
C ASP A 153 -18.89 7.46 -17.46
N ALA A 154 -19.70 7.23 -16.43
CA ALA A 154 -19.31 6.42 -15.28
C ALA A 154 -19.00 4.96 -15.62
N ALA A 155 -19.78 4.33 -16.51
CA ALA A 155 -19.60 2.92 -16.84
C ALA A 155 -18.32 2.71 -17.67
N THR A 156 -18.07 3.62 -18.61
CA THR A 156 -16.84 3.64 -19.40
C THR A 156 -15.62 3.97 -18.54
N ALA A 157 -15.73 4.94 -17.63
CA ALA A 157 -14.66 5.33 -16.73
C ALA A 157 -14.26 4.18 -15.78
N GLU A 158 -15.23 3.40 -15.29
CA GLU A 158 -14.99 2.22 -14.47
C GLU A 158 -14.21 1.15 -15.24
N SER A 159 -14.69 0.77 -16.43
CA SER A 159 -14.03 -0.24 -17.27
C SER A 159 -12.62 0.19 -17.70
N ALA A 160 -12.44 1.48 -18.01
CA ALA A 160 -11.15 2.03 -18.38
C ALA A 160 -10.18 2.08 -17.19
N ALA A 161 -10.65 2.38 -15.98
CA ALA A 161 -9.83 2.33 -14.78
C ALA A 161 -9.30 0.90 -14.53
N ASP A 162 -10.15 -0.11 -14.67
CA ASP A 162 -9.76 -1.52 -14.56
C ASP A 162 -8.71 -1.90 -15.61
N ALA A 163 -8.92 -1.50 -16.86
CA ALA A 163 -7.99 -1.79 -17.95
C ALA A 163 -6.63 -1.09 -17.76
N ILE A 164 -6.63 0.18 -17.33
CA ILE A 164 -5.41 0.96 -17.11
C ILE A 164 -4.62 0.41 -15.91
N VAL A 165 -5.27 0.22 -14.76
CA VAL A 165 -4.59 -0.29 -13.55
C VAL A 165 -4.15 -1.73 -13.76
N GLY A 166 -5.04 -2.59 -14.27
CA GLY A 166 -4.74 -3.98 -14.59
C GLY A 166 -3.62 -4.13 -15.61
N GLY A 167 -3.60 -3.26 -16.63
CA GLY A 167 -2.54 -3.19 -17.63
C GLY A 167 -1.15 -2.89 -17.08
N VAL A 168 -1.05 -2.35 -15.85
CA VAL A 168 0.20 -2.14 -15.12
C VAL A 168 0.48 -3.23 -14.11
N VAL A 169 -0.51 -3.53 -13.28
CA VAL A 169 -0.36 -4.44 -12.14
C VAL A 169 -0.11 -5.88 -12.61
N TYR A 170 -0.92 -6.37 -13.57
CA TYR A 170 -0.83 -7.76 -14.01
C TYR A 170 0.52 -8.11 -14.64
N PRO A 171 1.07 -7.35 -15.62
CA PRO A 171 2.35 -7.71 -16.23
C PRO A 171 3.54 -7.65 -15.26
N ILE A 172 3.51 -6.73 -14.28
CA ILE A 172 4.53 -6.65 -13.23
C ILE A 172 4.44 -7.88 -12.31
N LEU A 173 3.22 -8.22 -11.88
CA LEU A 173 2.97 -9.37 -11.02
C LEU A 173 3.32 -10.69 -11.70
N SER A 174 2.92 -10.88 -12.95
CA SER A 174 3.15 -12.10 -13.72
C SER A 174 4.60 -12.28 -14.17
N GLY A 175 5.45 -11.26 -13.99
CA GLY A 175 6.81 -11.25 -14.50
C GLY A 175 6.91 -11.33 -16.02
N ALA A 176 5.87 -10.90 -16.75
CA ALA A 176 5.80 -11.02 -18.20
C ALA A 176 6.82 -10.07 -18.87
N GLN A 177 8.01 -10.57 -19.16
CA GLN A 177 9.02 -9.79 -19.87
C GLN A 177 8.90 -9.97 -21.39
N PRO A 178 9.11 -8.91 -22.20
CA PRO A 178 9.50 -7.55 -21.80
C PRO A 178 8.28 -6.67 -21.42
N TYR A 179 8.20 -6.24 -20.15
CA TYR A 179 7.26 -5.20 -19.69
C TYR A 179 8.03 -3.97 -19.22
N SER A 180 7.76 -2.83 -19.84
CA SER A 180 8.52 -1.60 -19.64
C SER A 180 7.59 -0.42 -19.37
N ARG A 181 8.15 0.64 -18.75
CA ARG A 181 7.44 1.90 -18.52
C ARG A 181 6.81 2.45 -19.80
N ARG A 182 7.56 2.42 -20.92
CA ARG A 182 7.08 2.86 -22.23
C ARG A 182 5.87 2.05 -22.72
N ARG A 183 5.83 0.74 -22.43
CA ARG A 183 4.68 -0.10 -22.76
C ARG A 183 3.46 0.26 -21.92
N ALA A 184 3.63 0.48 -20.61
CA ALA A 184 2.58 0.95 -19.70
C ALA A 184 1.96 2.29 -20.16
N GLU A 185 2.83 3.26 -20.46
CA GLU A 185 2.45 4.59 -20.93
C GLU A 185 1.75 4.54 -22.29
N ARG A 186 2.23 3.70 -23.22
CA ARG A 186 1.60 3.51 -24.53
C ARG A 186 0.22 2.87 -24.41
N THR A 187 0.07 1.80 -23.62
CA THR A 187 -1.23 1.16 -23.40
C THR A 187 -2.25 2.14 -22.82
N THR A 188 -1.84 2.93 -21.83
CA THR A 188 -2.70 3.95 -21.21
C THR A 188 -3.14 5.00 -22.22
N ARG A 189 -2.21 5.50 -23.05
CA ARG A 189 -2.54 6.46 -24.10
C ARG A 189 -3.53 5.89 -25.11
N LEU A 190 -3.32 4.66 -25.58
CA LEU A 190 -4.24 3.99 -26.51
C LEU A 190 -5.67 3.87 -25.94
N ILE A 191 -5.79 3.55 -24.65
CA ILE A 191 -7.09 3.51 -23.98
C ILE A 191 -7.72 4.90 -23.98
N VAL A 192 -6.99 5.93 -23.52
CA VAL A 192 -7.54 7.28 -23.42
C VAL A 192 -7.93 7.86 -24.78
N ASP A 193 -7.08 7.72 -25.80
CA ASP A 193 -7.34 8.24 -27.14
C ASP A 193 -8.60 7.60 -27.76
N ALA A 194 -8.83 6.31 -27.49
CA ALA A 194 -10.04 5.61 -27.93
C ALA A 194 -11.32 6.13 -27.24
N LEU A 195 -11.21 6.64 -26.01
CA LEU A 195 -12.33 7.19 -25.26
C LEU A 195 -12.67 8.63 -25.65
N THR A 196 -11.69 9.41 -26.08
CA THR A 196 -11.88 10.82 -26.42
C THR A 196 -12.27 11.05 -27.88
N GLY A 197 -12.30 10.01 -28.71
CA GLY A 197 -12.47 10.11 -30.15
C GLY A 197 -11.23 10.76 -30.77
N GLY A 198 -10.30 9.92 -31.23
CA GLY A 198 -9.02 10.36 -31.81
C GLY A 198 -9.13 11.44 -32.88
#